data_AF-A0A1Q9N0C2-F1
#
_entry.id   AF-A0A1Q9N0C2-F1
#
_cell.length_a   1.000
_cell.length_b   1.000
_cell.length_c   1.000
_cell.angle_alpha   90.00
_cell.angle_beta   90.00
_cell.angle_gamma   90.00
#
_symmetry.space_group_name_H-M   'P 1'
#
loop_
_entity.id
_entity.type
_entity.pdbx_description
1 polymer ?
#
loop_
_entity_poly.entity_id
_entity_poly.type
_entity_poly.pdbx_seq_one_letter_code
_entity_poly.pdbx_strand_id
1 'polypeptide(L)'
;MKPLHLKGNFVTNGFMSPQVGEALITAGLDAACINIKGDAYVVQKHCEANVERVWENAIAFARAGVLVELVTLIIPGITDAPEVIDAIAQQIHRDFPFHTLWHMTRFHPDWQAPNRGYNTSTPIQTLEELRQRALDTGLKFVYVGNVPGHSGENTYCPVCGTLVIQRKLYDVNLYYKRTGQIVNCKECRQVLPVRLRLPP
;
A
#
# COMPACT_ATOMS: atom_id res chain seq x y z
N MET A 1 15.22 -14.38 18.45
CA MET A 1 15.28 -15.10 17.15
C MET A 1 13.96 -15.86 16.98
N LYS A 2 13.23 -15.72 15.86
CA LYS A 2 11.95 -16.42 15.66
C LYS A 2 12.21 -17.93 15.50
N PRO A 3 11.66 -18.80 16.37
CA PRO A 3 12.03 -20.21 16.46
C PRO A 3 11.64 -21.06 15.23
N LEU A 4 10.73 -20.57 14.38
CA LEU A 4 10.19 -21.31 13.23
C LEU A 4 10.53 -20.68 11.86
N HIS A 5 11.36 -19.63 11.80
CA HIS A 5 11.63 -18.85 10.57
C HIS A 5 10.40 -18.31 9.81
N LEU A 6 9.21 -18.34 10.43
CA LEU A 6 7.97 -17.83 9.85
C LEU A 6 7.98 -16.30 9.76
N LYS A 7 7.50 -15.79 8.62
CA LYS A 7 7.32 -14.36 8.39
C LYS A 7 6.02 -13.89 9.04
N GLY A 8 6.10 -12.78 9.79
CA GLY A 8 4.94 -12.16 10.42
C GLY A 8 4.49 -10.93 9.63
N ASN A 9 3.23 -10.92 9.23
CA ASN A 9 2.54 -9.75 8.68
C ASN A 9 1.55 -9.21 9.71
N PHE A 10 1.50 -7.90 9.88
CA PHE A 10 0.50 -7.22 10.70
C PHE A 10 -0.37 -6.30 9.84
N VAL A 11 -1.65 -6.65 9.69
CA VAL A 11 -2.64 -5.81 9.01
C VAL A 11 -3.35 -4.97 10.07
N THR A 12 -3.31 -3.65 9.92
CA THR A 12 -3.74 -2.73 10.98
C THR A 12 -4.30 -1.41 10.45
N ASN A 13 -5.03 -0.68 11.29
CA ASN A 13 -5.38 0.72 11.04
C ASN A 13 -4.25 1.69 11.42
N GLY A 14 -3.16 1.18 12.01
CA GLY A 14 -1.96 1.94 12.38
C GLY A 14 -2.12 2.90 13.56
N PHE A 15 -3.30 2.95 14.19
CA PHE A 15 -3.55 3.83 15.33
C PHE A 15 -3.19 3.10 16.63
N MET A 16 -1.97 3.32 17.13
CA MET A 16 -1.47 2.73 18.36
C MET A 16 -0.50 3.67 19.08
N SER A 17 -0.20 3.38 20.35
CA SER A 17 0.84 4.12 21.06
C SER A 17 2.23 3.75 20.52
N PRO A 18 3.22 4.66 20.62
CA PRO A 18 4.58 4.37 20.20
C PRO A 18 5.18 3.12 20.90
N GLN A 19 4.78 2.86 22.14
CA GLN A 19 5.25 1.69 22.91
C GLN A 19 4.76 0.37 22.30
N VAL A 20 3.54 0.34 21.76
CA VAL A 20 3.02 -0.85 21.05
C VAL A 20 3.77 -1.03 19.73
N GLY A 21 4.00 0.06 19.00
CA GLY A 21 4.81 0.04 17.78
C GLY A 21 6.22 -0.53 18.03
N GLU A 22 6.90 -0.03 19.06
CA GLU A 22 8.24 -0.50 19.45
C GLU A 22 8.25 -1.97 19.87
N ALA A 23 7.23 -2.41 20.61
CA ALA A 23 7.09 -3.81 21.00
C ALA A 23 6.93 -4.73 19.78
N LEU A 24 6.17 -4.31 18.76
CA LEU A 24 6.00 -5.07 17.51
C LEU A 24 7.31 -5.15 16.70
N ILE A 25 8.04 -4.03 16.60
CA ILE A 25 9.36 -3.99 15.96
C ILE A 25 10.32 -4.94 16.68
N THR A 26 10.42 -4.83 18.01
CA THR A 26 11.31 -5.65 18.84
C THR A 26 10.96 -7.13 18.77
N ALA A 27 9.68 -7.46 18.63
CA ALA A 27 9.22 -8.84 18.41
C ALA A 27 9.63 -9.40 17.02
N GLY A 28 10.17 -8.57 16.13
CA GLY A 28 10.68 -8.94 14.83
C GLY A 28 9.60 -8.97 13.74
N LEU A 29 8.67 -8.03 13.75
CA LEU A 29 7.67 -7.87 12.68
C LEU A 29 8.36 -7.74 11.30
N ASP A 30 7.92 -8.52 10.31
CA ASP A 30 8.57 -8.52 8.99
C ASP A 30 7.89 -7.57 7.99
N ALA A 31 6.56 -7.49 8.05
CA ALA A 31 5.76 -6.64 7.18
C ALA A 31 4.55 -6.05 7.93
N ALA A 32 4.12 -4.86 7.54
CA ALA A 32 2.93 -4.21 8.05
C ALA A 32 2.11 -3.63 6.89
N CYS A 33 0.83 -3.98 6.86
CA CYS A 33 -0.15 -3.41 5.95
C CYS A 33 -1.01 -2.41 6.72
N ILE A 34 -0.82 -1.11 6.46
CA ILE A 34 -1.36 -0.03 7.27
C ILE A 34 -2.41 0.73 6.48
N ASN A 35 -3.63 0.82 7.03
CA ASN A 35 -4.72 1.54 6.41
C ASN A 35 -4.60 3.06 6.69
N ILE A 36 -4.32 3.83 5.64
CA ILE A 36 -4.44 5.29 5.63
C ILE A 36 -5.86 5.62 5.16
N LYS A 37 -6.73 5.95 6.11
CA LYS A 37 -8.17 6.10 5.86
C LYS A 37 -8.58 7.43 5.20
N GLY A 38 -7.64 8.34 4.99
CA GLY A 38 -7.86 9.66 4.41
C GLY A 38 -6.80 10.65 4.86
N ASP A 39 -7.02 11.93 4.54
CA ASP A 39 -6.28 13.05 5.10
C ASP A 39 -6.72 13.32 6.56
N ALA A 40 -6.14 14.34 7.19
CA ALA A 40 -6.47 14.71 8.56
C ALA A 40 -7.96 15.02 8.75
N TYR A 41 -8.60 15.68 7.79
CA TYR A 41 -10.02 16.02 7.87
C TYR A 41 -10.90 14.77 7.80
N VAL A 42 -10.69 13.90 6.81
CA VAL A 42 -11.48 12.68 6.61
C VAL A 42 -11.33 11.75 7.81
N VAL A 43 -10.11 11.55 8.30
CA VAL A 43 -9.87 10.67 9.45
C VAL A 43 -10.51 11.24 10.71
N GLN A 44 -10.38 12.54 10.98
CA GLN A 44 -11.03 13.16 12.13
C GLN A 44 -12.56 13.03 12.06
N LYS A 45 -13.15 13.29 10.89
CA LYS A 45 -14.60 13.28 10.69
C LYS A 45 -15.22 11.90 10.74
N HIS A 46 -14.58 10.90 10.15
CA HIS A 46 -15.16 9.57 9.95
C HIS A 46 -14.62 8.49 10.89
N CYS A 47 -13.46 8.73 11.52
CA CYS A 47 -12.82 7.76 12.41
C CYS A 47 -12.60 8.31 13.83
N GLU A 48 -12.85 9.61 14.07
CA GLU A 48 -12.62 10.27 15.36
C GLU A 48 -11.19 10.07 15.88
N ALA A 49 -10.24 9.98 14.96
CA ALA A 49 -8.85 9.65 15.25
C ALA A 49 -7.90 10.71 14.69
N ASN A 50 -6.71 10.79 15.30
CA ASN A 50 -5.62 11.63 14.78
C ASN A 50 -4.77 10.84 13.78
N VAL A 51 -4.82 11.23 12.50
CA VAL A 51 -4.06 10.58 11.42
C VAL A 51 -2.54 10.67 11.64
N GLU A 52 -2.05 11.70 12.34
CA GLU A 52 -0.62 11.86 12.61
C GLU A 52 -0.05 10.68 13.41
N ARG A 53 -0.85 10.10 14.32
CA ARG A 53 -0.43 8.88 15.05
C ARG A 53 -0.28 7.68 14.13
N VAL A 54 -1.10 7.59 13.08
CA VAL A 54 -1.01 6.54 12.06
C VAL A 54 0.27 6.72 11.24
N TRP A 55 0.54 7.95 10.81
CA TRP A 55 1.76 8.29 10.05
C TRP A 55 3.03 8.05 10.84
N GLU A 56 3.09 8.51 12.09
CA GLU A 56 4.23 8.30 12.98
C GLU A 56 4.57 6.80 13.13
N ASN A 57 3.56 5.95 13.37
CA ASN A 57 3.77 4.50 13.49
C ASN A 57 4.21 3.87 12.15
N ALA A 58 3.59 4.27 11.04
CA ALA A 58 3.96 3.77 9.72
C ALA A 58 5.41 4.12 9.34
N ILE A 59 5.83 5.36 9.64
CA ILE A 59 7.20 5.82 9.44
C ILE A 59 8.17 5.08 10.36
N ALA A 60 7.80 4.86 11.63
CA ALA A 60 8.62 4.10 12.57
C ALA A 60 8.87 2.66 12.08
N PHE A 61 7.83 1.98 11.60
CA PHE A 61 7.97 0.65 11.00
C PHE A 61 8.90 0.66 9.77
N ALA A 62 8.71 1.61 8.86
CA ALA A 62 9.56 1.73 7.67
C ALA A 62 11.02 1.99 8.04
N ARG A 63 11.29 2.88 9.01
CA ARG A 63 12.64 3.19 9.52
C ARG A 63 13.30 2.00 10.21
N ALA A 64 12.51 1.17 10.89
CA ALA A 64 12.97 -0.07 11.51
C ALA A 64 13.23 -1.21 10.49
N GLY A 65 13.00 -0.97 9.20
CA GLY A 65 13.23 -1.95 8.12
C GLY A 65 12.09 -2.93 7.89
N VAL A 66 10.95 -2.78 8.58
CA VAL A 66 9.71 -3.51 8.32
C VAL A 66 9.22 -3.16 6.90
N LEU A 67 8.78 -4.16 6.13
CA LEU A 67 8.16 -3.90 4.83
C LEU A 67 6.79 -3.25 5.06
N VAL A 68 6.65 -1.96 4.72
CA VAL A 68 5.40 -1.23 4.87
C VAL A 68 4.65 -1.17 3.54
N GLU A 69 3.40 -1.62 3.57
CA GLU A 69 2.41 -1.40 2.53
C GLU A 69 1.32 -0.48 3.08
N LEU A 70 1.02 0.59 2.36
CA LEU A 70 -0.04 1.53 2.71
C LEU A 70 -1.29 1.18 1.91
N VAL A 71 -2.45 1.30 2.52
CA VAL A 71 -3.74 1.00 1.87
C VAL A 71 -4.72 2.13 2.12
N THR A 72 -5.40 2.58 1.07
CA THR A 72 -6.49 3.54 1.17
C THR A 72 -7.70 2.98 0.42
N LEU A 73 -8.79 2.79 1.14
CA LEU A 73 -10.08 2.46 0.55
C LEU A 73 -10.68 3.72 -0.07
N ILE A 74 -10.90 3.71 -1.38
CA ILE A 74 -11.47 4.85 -2.10
C ILE A 74 -12.99 4.75 -2.04
N ILE A 75 -13.64 5.62 -1.27
CA ILE A 75 -15.09 5.63 -1.05
C ILE A 75 -15.66 6.90 -1.70
N PRO A 76 -16.66 6.77 -2.60
CA PRO A 76 -17.29 7.91 -3.22
C PRO A 76 -17.81 8.96 -2.22
N GLY A 77 -17.42 10.22 -2.42
CA GLY A 77 -17.78 11.35 -1.56
C GLY A 77 -17.05 11.42 -0.21
N ILE A 78 -16.05 10.56 0.03
CA ILE A 78 -15.26 10.58 1.28
C ILE A 78 -13.77 10.66 0.98
N THR A 79 -13.21 9.68 0.28
CA THR A 79 -11.75 9.57 0.03
C THR A 79 -11.39 9.67 -1.45
N ASP A 80 -12.36 9.88 -2.33
CA ASP A 80 -12.18 10.02 -3.78
C ASP A 80 -11.92 11.45 -4.25
N ALA A 81 -11.92 12.42 -3.34
CA ALA A 81 -11.52 13.80 -3.64
C ALA A 81 -10.03 13.85 -4.03
N PRO A 82 -9.66 14.48 -5.18
CA PRO A 82 -8.27 14.61 -5.61
C PRO A 82 -7.33 15.17 -4.55
N GLU A 83 -7.78 16.16 -3.78
CA GLU A 83 -6.99 16.84 -2.75
C GLU A 83 -6.59 15.91 -1.60
N VAL A 84 -7.48 14.97 -1.24
CA VAL A 84 -7.21 13.94 -0.23
C VAL A 84 -6.12 13.00 -0.74
N ILE A 85 -6.18 12.62 -2.01
CA ILE A 85 -5.18 11.76 -2.64
C ILE A 85 -3.83 12.47 -2.76
N ASP A 86 -3.82 13.75 -3.13
CA ASP A 86 -2.62 14.56 -3.21
C ASP A 86 -1.94 14.71 -1.84
N ALA A 87 -2.72 14.96 -0.78
CA ALA A 87 -2.19 15.05 0.57
C ALA A 87 -1.52 13.73 1.02
N ILE A 88 -2.17 12.59 0.77
CA ILE A 88 -1.60 11.27 1.08
C ILE A 88 -0.36 11.01 0.23
N ALA A 89 -0.41 11.26 -1.08
CA ALA A 89 0.70 11.02 -2.00
C ALA A 89 1.94 11.84 -1.63
N GLN A 90 1.75 13.12 -1.31
CA GLN A 90 2.82 14.02 -0.88
C GLN A 90 3.45 13.57 0.45
N GLN A 91 2.64 13.12 1.41
CA GLN A 91 3.15 12.56 2.67
C GLN A 91 4.03 11.32 2.40
N ILE A 92 3.54 10.40 1.57
CA ILE A 92 4.28 9.17 1.23
C ILE A 92 5.60 9.55 0.54
N HIS A 93 5.55 10.43 -0.46
CA HIS A 93 6.71 10.84 -1.22
C HIS A 93 7.80 11.46 -0.34
N ARG A 94 7.41 12.25 0.66
CA ARG A 94 8.34 12.97 1.55
C ARG A 94 8.94 12.07 2.63
N ASP A 95 8.13 11.23 3.27
CA ASP A 95 8.51 10.60 4.54
C ASP A 95 8.91 9.12 4.40
N PHE A 96 8.63 8.50 3.24
CA PHE A 96 8.90 7.10 3.00
C PHE A 96 9.95 6.88 1.91
N PRO A 97 10.65 5.72 1.93
CA PRO A 97 11.51 5.33 0.83
C PRO A 97 10.75 5.24 -0.51
N PHE A 98 11.44 5.51 -1.61
CA PHE A 98 10.86 5.49 -2.98
C PHE A 98 10.18 4.15 -3.37
N HIS A 99 10.47 3.08 -2.63
CA HIS A 99 9.97 1.74 -2.86
C HIS A 99 8.76 1.34 -2.00
N THR A 100 8.23 2.26 -1.19
CA THR A 100 6.99 2.02 -0.44
C THR A 100 5.84 1.75 -1.40
N LEU A 101 5.02 0.77 -1.05
CA LEU A 101 3.87 0.33 -1.83
C LEU A 101 2.62 1.03 -1.31
N TRP A 102 1.82 1.61 -2.20
CA TRP A 102 0.52 2.18 -1.85
C TRP A 102 -0.59 1.55 -2.69
N HIS A 103 -1.59 1.00 -2.02
CA HIS A 103 -2.73 0.34 -2.63
C HIS A 103 -3.99 1.20 -2.47
N MET A 104 -4.55 1.63 -3.59
CA MET A 104 -5.88 2.22 -3.67
C MET A 104 -6.89 1.11 -3.93
N THR A 105 -7.71 0.79 -2.95
CA THR A 105 -8.67 -0.30 -3.04
C THR A 105 -10.07 0.20 -3.38
N ARG A 106 -10.76 -0.54 -4.27
CA ARG A 106 -12.14 -0.26 -4.64
C ARG A 106 -13.08 -0.49 -3.47
N PHE A 107 -13.97 0.47 -3.23
CA PHE A 107 -15.09 0.32 -2.31
C PHE A 107 -16.24 -0.41 -2.99
N HIS A 108 -16.83 -1.35 -2.25
CA HIS A 108 -18.05 -2.07 -2.58
C HIS A 108 -19.06 -1.83 -1.45
N PRO A 109 -20.30 -1.40 -1.76
CA PRO A 109 -21.32 -1.11 -0.76
C PRO A 109 -21.95 -2.40 -0.22
N ASP A 110 -21.17 -3.18 0.51
CA ASP A 110 -21.59 -4.48 1.04
C ASP A 110 -22.24 -4.36 2.42
N TRP A 111 -23.00 -5.41 2.79
CA TRP A 111 -23.62 -5.57 4.11
C TRP A 111 -24.51 -4.38 4.51
N GLN A 112 -24.10 -3.60 5.50
CA GLN A 112 -24.84 -2.47 6.06
C GLN A 112 -24.46 -1.12 5.43
N ALA A 113 -23.47 -1.09 4.54
CA ALA A 113 -23.06 0.16 3.89
C ALA A 113 -24.23 0.84 3.14
N PRO A 114 -25.10 0.11 2.41
CA PRO A 114 -26.28 0.70 1.77
C PRO A 114 -27.25 1.34 2.78
N ASN A 115 -27.49 0.68 3.92
CA ASN A 115 -28.36 1.20 4.99
C ASN A 115 -27.83 2.50 5.62
N ARG A 116 -26.54 2.80 5.44
CA ARG A 116 -25.88 4.02 5.90
C ARG A 116 -25.71 5.07 4.80
N GLY A 117 -26.33 4.85 3.63
CA GLY A 117 -26.30 5.79 2.49
C GLY A 117 -25.14 5.59 1.53
N TYR A 118 -24.25 4.60 1.76
CA TYR A 118 -23.17 4.28 0.85
C TYR A 118 -23.65 3.24 -0.16
N ASN A 119 -24.19 3.71 -1.28
CA ASN A 119 -24.89 2.86 -2.27
C ASN A 119 -24.12 2.66 -3.58
N THR A 120 -22.99 3.33 -3.75
CA THR A 120 -22.26 3.34 -5.01
C THR A 120 -20.87 2.75 -4.79
N SER A 121 -20.54 1.71 -5.56
CA SER A 121 -19.16 1.25 -5.64
C SER A 121 -18.29 2.31 -6.32
N THR A 122 -17.02 2.43 -5.95
CA THR A 122 -16.10 3.33 -6.65
C THR A 122 -16.03 2.96 -8.13
N PRO A 123 -16.24 3.92 -9.06
CA PRO A 123 -15.99 3.67 -10.47
C PRO A 123 -14.52 3.27 -10.68
N ILE A 124 -14.28 2.30 -11.58
CA ILE A 124 -12.91 1.88 -11.90
C ILE A 124 -12.12 3.05 -12.49
N GLN A 125 -12.76 3.85 -13.35
CA GLN A 125 -12.17 5.06 -13.91
C GLN A 125 -11.66 6.02 -12.82
N THR A 126 -12.41 6.22 -11.73
CA THR A 126 -11.97 7.05 -10.60
C THR A 126 -10.69 6.48 -9.97
N LEU A 127 -10.58 5.17 -9.80
CA LEU A 127 -9.35 4.53 -9.29
C LEU A 127 -8.16 4.74 -10.24
N GLU A 128 -8.38 4.63 -11.56
CA GLU A 128 -7.35 4.83 -12.57
C GLU A 128 -6.84 6.28 -12.56
N GLU A 129 -7.74 7.26 -12.50
CA GLU A 129 -7.42 8.69 -12.44
C GLU A 129 -6.66 9.06 -11.16
N LEU A 130 -7.13 8.58 -10.01
CA LEU A 130 -6.46 8.82 -8.72
C LEU A 130 -5.10 8.14 -8.66
N ARG A 131 -4.97 6.93 -9.20
CA ARG A 131 -3.69 6.23 -9.31
C ARG A 131 -2.71 7.01 -10.18
N GLN A 132 -3.14 7.52 -11.33
CA GLN A 132 -2.28 8.30 -12.21
C GLN A 132 -1.78 9.56 -11.49
N ARG A 133 -2.68 10.30 -10.84
CA ARG A 133 -2.34 11.48 -10.03
C ARG A 133 -1.30 11.18 -8.96
N ALA A 134 -1.47 10.07 -8.23
CA ALA A 134 -0.48 9.64 -7.25
C ALA A 134 0.88 9.31 -7.88
N LEU A 135 0.93 8.67 -9.04
CA LEU A 135 2.17 8.40 -9.77
C LEU A 135 2.84 9.70 -10.25
N ASP A 136 2.07 10.71 -10.65
CA ASP A 136 2.57 12.00 -11.11
C ASP A 136 3.30 12.79 -10.01
N THR A 137 3.04 12.49 -8.73
CA THR A 137 3.83 13.02 -7.59
C THR A 137 5.24 12.42 -7.48
N GLY A 138 5.58 11.46 -8.33
CA GLY A 138 6.86 10.77 -8.34
C GLY A 138 6.87 9.44 -7.60
N LEU A 139 5.76 9.04 -6.98
CA LEU A 139 5.59 7.68 -6.44
C LEU A 139 5.76 6.64 -7.56
N LYS A 140 6.37 5.50 -7.23
CA LYS A 140 6.73 4.47 -8.22
C LYS A 140 5.84 3.23 -8.16
N PHE A 141 5.22 2.98 -7.02
CA PHE A 141 4.48 1.75 -6.77
C PHE A 141 3.11 2.06 -6.16
N VAL A 142 2.19 2.50 -7.03
CA VAL A 142 0.79 2.73 -6.71
C VAL A 142 -0.05 1.66 -7.40
N TYR A 143 -0.89 0.97 -6.65
CA TYR A 143 -1.67 -0.18 -7.10
C TYR A 143 -3.16 0.08 -7.02
N VAL A 144 -3.91 -0.53 -7.95
CA VAL A 144 -5.37 -0.67 -7.85
C VAL A 144 -5.67 -2.04 -7.22
N GLY A 145 -6.42 -2.06 -6.13
CA GLY A 145 -6.88 -3.28 -5.47
C GLY A 145 -8.40 -3.43 -5.53
N ASN A 146 -8.89 -4.64 -5.21
CA ASN A 146 -10.31 -5.03 -5.30
C ASN A 146 -10.90 -4.90 -6.72
N VAL A 147 -10.06 -5.01 -7.76
CA VAL A 147 -10.50 -5.06 -9.15
C VAL A 147 -9.78 -6.23 -9.83
N PRO A 148 -10.27 -7.48 -9.66
CA PRO A 148 -9.56 -8.67 -10.13
C PRO A 148 -9.22 -8.62 -11.62
N GLY A 149 -7.95 -8.85 -11.97
CA GLY A 149 -7.44 -8.83 -13.34
C GLY A 149 -7.12 -7.43 -13.89
N HIS A 150 -7.26 -6.38 -13.08
CA HIS A 150 -6.94 -5.01 -13.49
C HIS A 150 -5.44 -4.81 -13.63
N SER A 151 -4.98 -4.15 -14.70
CA SER A 151 -3.55 -3.94 -14.96
C SER A 151 -2.81 -3.24 -13.81
N GLY A 152 -3.50 -2.34 -13.10
CA GLY A 152 -3.01 -1.62 -11.92
C GLY A 152 -2.70 -2.48 -10.68
N GLU A 153 -3.06 -3.77 -10.64
CA GLU A 153 -2.66 -4.68 -9.54
C GLU A 153 -1.26 -5.31 -9.78
N ASN A 154 -0.73 -5.12 -10.99
CA ASN A 154 0.58 -5.62 -11.39
C ASN A 154 1.70 -4.67 -10.99
N THR A 155 2.91 -5.21 -10.84
CA THR A 155 4.12 -4.40 -10.65
C THR A 155 4.82 -4.25 -12.00
N TYR A 156 5.17 -3.00 -12.32
CA TYR A 156 5.95 -2.62 -13.50
C TYR A 156 7.31 -2.08 -13.07
N CYS A 157 8.31 -2.19 -13.94
CA CYS A 157 9.62 -1.60 -13.72
C CYS A 157 9.48 -0.06 -13.68
N PRO A 158 9.95 0.62 -12.62
CA PRO A 158 9.79 2.06 -12.48
C PRO A 158 10.65 2.88 -13.45
N VAL A 159 11.53 2.23 -14.21
CA VAL A 159 12.45 2.87 -15.18
C VAL A 159 11.98 2.66 -16.61
N CYS A 160 11.70 1.42 -17.02
CA CYS A 160 11.34 1.12 -18.42
C CYS A 160 9.88 0.69 -18.63
N GLY A 161 9.06 0.63 -17.57
CA GLY A 161 7.64 0.28 -17.68
C GLY A 161 7.35 -1.19 -17.97
N THR A 162 8.36 -2.07 -18.11
CA THR A 162 8.14 -3.50 -18.36
C THR A 162 7.40 -4.15 -17.20
N LEU A 163 6.43 -5.02 -17.48
CA LEU A 163 5.75 -5.87 -16.50
C LEU A 163 6.77 -6.79 -15.78
N VAL A 164 6.82 -6.75 -14.45
CA VAL A 164 7.76 -7.54 -13.64
C VAL A 164 7.07 -8.56 -12.73
N ILE A 165 5.87 -8.24 -12.24
CA ILE A 165 5.03 -9.17 -11.47
C ILE A 165 3.61 -8.97 -11.96
N GLN A 166 3.01 -10.02 -12.51
CA GLN A 166 1.59 -10.05 -12.82
C GLN A 166 0.85 -10.77 -11.70
N ARG A 167 -0.27 -10.21 -11.26
CA ARG A 167 -1.15 -10.81 -10.26
C ARG A 167 -2.54 -10.95 -10.87
N LYS A 168 -3.26 -11.98 -10.44
CA LYS A 168 -4.69 -12.14 -10.68
C LYS A 168 -5.25 -13.03 -9.58
N LEU A 169 -6.01 -12.46 -8.66
CA LEU A 169 -6.51 -13.19 -7.48
C LEU A 169 -5.34 -13.86 -6.72
N TYR A 170 -5.30 -15.19 -6.71
CA TYR A 170 -4.27 -15.99 -6.04
C TYR A 170 -3.10 -16.37 -6.96
N ASP A 171 -3.19 -16.08 -8.25
CA ASP A 171 -2.16 -16.39 -9.23
C ASP A 171 -1.13 -15.26 -9.33
N VAL A 172 0.15 -15.63 -9.33
CA VAL A 172 1.28 -14.70 -9.46
C VAL A 172 2.27 -15.21 -10.50
N ASN A 173 2.45 -14.43 -11.57
CA ASN A 173 3.47 -14.70 -12.58
C ASN A 173 4.64 -13.71 -12.44
N LEU A 174 5.87 -14.24 -12.48
CA LEU A 174 7.09 -13.48 -12.21
C LEU A 174 7.91 -13.32 -13.49
N TYR A 175 8.18 -12.08 -13.88
CA TYR A 175 8.84 -11.73 -15.15
C TYR A 175 10.21 -11.07 -14.95
N TYR A 176 10.77 -11.06 -13.75
CA TYR A 176 12.09 -10.49 -13.46
C TYR A 176 13.22 -11.54 -13.54
N LYS A 177 14.48 -11.08 -13.53
CA LYS A 177 15.67 -11.94 -13.32
C LYS A 177 16.09 -11.85 -11.86
N ARG A 178 16.47 -12.98 -11.26
CA ARG A 178 16.94 -13.05 -9.87
C ARG A 178 18.33 -13.68 -9.79
N THR A 179 19.19 -13.12 -8.95
CA THR A 179 20.50 -13.67 -8.62
C THR A 179 20.72 -13.52 -7.12
N GLY A 180 20.65 -14.63 -6.38
CA GLY A 180 20.62 -14.60 -4.91
C GLY A 180 19.37 -13.90 -4.38
N GLN A 181 19.56 -12.80 -3.63
CA GLN A 181 18.47 -11.95 -3.13
C GLN A 181 18.17 -10.75 -4.05
N ILE A 182 18.99 -10.51 -5.07
CA ILE A 182 18.84 -9.36 -5.95
C ILE A 182 17.84 -9.71 -7.05
N VAL A 183 16.86 -8.84 -7.24
CA VAL A 183 15.82 -8.94 -8.28
C VAL A 183 16.01 -7.77 -9.24
N ASN A 184 16.07 -8.05 -10.54
CA ASN A 184 16.30 -7.05 -11.59
C ASN A 184 15.26 -7.16 -12.71
N CYS A 185 14.91 -6.03 -13.31
CA CYS A 185 14.16 -6.02 -14.56
C CYS A 185 14.94 -6.78 -15.66
N LYS A 186 14.26 -7.62 -16.45
CA LYS A 186 14.90 -8.37 -17.55
C LYS A 186 15.36 -7.45 -18.69
N GLU A 187 14.64 -6.35 -18.91
CA GLU A 187 14.89 -5.45 -20.05
C GLU A 187 15.96 -4.41 -19.75
N CYS A 188 15.76 -3.59 -18.70
CA CYS A 188 16.69 -2.48 -18.40
C CYS A 188 17.71 -2.79 -17.29
N ARG A 189 17.65 -3.97 -16.67
CA ARG A 189 18.51 -4.41 -15.54
C ARG A 189 18.38 -3.57 -14.26
N GLN A 190 17.41 -2.67 -14.17
CA GLN A 190 17.11 -1.93 -12.94
C GLN A 190 16.88 -2.89 -11.77
N VAL A 191 17.56 -2.65 -10.64
CA VAL A 191 17.31 -3.36 -9.38
C VAL A 191 15.93 -2.99 -8.86
N LEU A 192 15.10 -3.99 -8.60
CA LEU A 192 13.73 -3.84 -8.15
C LEU A 192 13.66 -4.10 -6.63
N PRO A 193 12.86 -3.33 -5.88
CA PRO A 193 12.72 -3.48 -4.43
C PRO A 193 11.79 -4.64 -4.04
N VAL A 194 11.99 -5.80 -4.67
CA VAL A 194 11.18 -7.00 -4.46
C VAL A 194 11.85 -7.85 -3.38
N ARG A 195 11.25 -7.91 -2.18
CA ARG A 195 11.74 -8.72 -1.06
C ARG A 195 11.07 -10.11 -1.07
N LEU A 196 11.62 -11.03 -1.85
CA LEU A 196 11.16 -12.42 -1.86
C LEU A 196 12.18 -13.35 -1.18
N ARG A 197 11.80 -13.90 -0.03
CA ARG A 197 12.40 -15.14 0.48
C ARG A 197 11.52 -16.28 0.01
N LEU A 198 12.05 -17.10 -0.92
CA LEU A 198 11.47 -18.42 -1.12
C LEU A 198 11.83 -19.29 0.09
N PRO A 199 11.02 -20.30 0.44
CA PRO A 199 11.51 -21.37 1.28
C PRO A 199 12.80 -21.97 0.67
N PRO A 200 13.70 -22.51 1.51
CA PRO A 200 14.96 -23.10 1.05
C PRO A 200 14.75 -24.17 -0.03
#